data_AF-A0A2S7R103-F1
#
_entry.id   AF-A0A2S7R103-F1
#
_cell.length_a   1.000
_cell.length_b   1.000
_cell.length_c   1.000
_cell.angle_alpha   90.00
_cell.angle_beta   90.00
_cell.angle_gamma   90.00
#
_symmetry.space_group_name_H-M   'P 1'
#
loop_
_entity.id
_entity.type
_entity.pdbx_description
1 polymer ?
#
loop_
_entity_poly.entity_id
_entity_poly.type
_entity_poly.pdbx_seq_one_letter_code
_entity_poly.pdbx_strand_id
1 'polypeptide(L)'
;MASSNTAVPGKAFKTSLMYSVPVRRLKEILSHVVPELTLGSVEELPSTQLPRLYTLNMSDDNKLLLSFAPSLAVRLLRHETSLQYAEATLVHFLETSMSRRKEGSMSLESRQQDSLHLNLKDVVPKMLKHSSNNREMAYPYTIFEQTPGKTLSNLSIYLSIPERQLIDKQIGSLTRSLASLTSPTGTFGTAARVLPDPFKQSSPSAAIPRGEGSSTWTEAFNNLLESILRDGEDMAVLLPYDVRLSWRLDAVTLPRLVLLDLGEKNILIENGAPTSTSSPSRSASSSTRTQPPKVTGLRSWSQGVFGDPLLSSVFENPSASFLEGWNSSADSSEPLIEDPANADVRLLLYRCYRAVVGIVTEYYRPQPDSSRRELENRRNLTSALADLEKVDVTVNDALKRARSMSISVDRERAKRVKTSSGGGGGSSSNIDDDEKMKLTSVLNL
;
A
#
# COMPACT_ATOMS: atom_id res chain seq x y z
N MET A 1 57.96 11.53 -12.93
CA MET A 1 58.00 10.77 -11.68
C MET A 1 56.67 10.97 -10.97
N ALA A 2 55.93 9.88 -10.78
CA ALA A 2 54.57 9.89 -10.23
C ALA A 2 54.59 10.16 -8.72
N SER A 3 53.77 11.11 -8.26
CA SER A 3 53.55 11.37 -6.83
C SER A 3 52.43 10.46 -6.32
N SER A 4 52.77 9.54 -5.43
CA SER A 4 51.84 8.63 -4.77
C SER A 4 51.04 9.38 -3.70
N ASN A 5 49.76 9.65 -3.94
CA ASN A 5 48.82 10.00 -2.87
C ASN A 5 48.31 8.71 -2.25
N THR A 6 48.84 8.38 -1.06
CA THR A 6 48.34 7.34 -0.19
C THR A 6 46.93 7.70 0.28
N ALA A 7 45.94 6.90 -0.12
CA ALA A 7 44.56 7.04 0.32
C ALA A 7 44.49 6.77 1.84
N VAL A 8 44.03 7.77 2.59
CA VAL A 8 43.66 7.61 4.00
C VAL A 8 42.43 6.69 4.05
N PRO A 9 42.47 5.56 4.78
CA PRO A 9 41.31 4.70 4.90
C PRO A 9 40.19 5.44 5.65
N GLY A 10 38.97 5.39 5.08
CA GLY A 10 37.78 6.04 5.64
C GLY A 10 37.50 5.59 7.07
N LYS A 11 37.16 6.55 7.94
CA LYS A 11 36.75 6.30 9.33
C LYS A 11 35.60 5.29 9.35
N ALA A 12 35.82 4.13 9.99
CA ALA A 12 34.74 3.25 10.40
C ALA A 12 33.78 4.04 11.31
N PHE A 13 32.52 4.19 10.88
CA PHE A 13 31.47 4.72 11.74
C PHE A 13 31.32 3.78 12.93
N LYS A 14 31.84 4.19 14.09
CA LYS A 14 31.62 3.48 15.35
C LYS A 14 30.13 3.57 15.66
N THR A 15 29.39 2.50 15.39
CA THR A 15 28.03 2.35 15.88
C THR A 15 28.09 2.38 17.40
N SER A 16 27.32 3.27 18.02
CA SER A 16 27.25 3.34 19.48
C SER A 16 26.78 1.99 20.04
N LEU A 17 27.43 1.50 21.10
CA LEU A 17 27.12 0.23 21.80
C LEU A 17 25.64 0.12 22.22
N MET A 18 24.95 1.25 22.36
CA MET A 18 23.50 1.32 22.63
C MET A 18 22.63 0.78 21.48
N TYR A 19 23.16 0.65 20.25
CA TYR A 19 22.41 0.29 19.05
C TYR A 19 22.96 -0.93 18.33
N SER A 20 23.91 -1.65 18.92
CA SER A 20 24.29 -2.98 18.44
C SER A 20 23.22 -3.99 18.84
N VAL A 21 22.90 -4.94 17.96
CA VAL A 21 21.99 -6.03 18.30
C VAL A 21 22.60 -6.85 19.45
N PRO A 22 21.92 -6.97 20.60
CA PRO A 22 22.43 -7.71 21.74
C PRO A 22 22.33 -9.23 21.49
N VAL A 23 23.32 -9.78 20.78
CA VAL A 23 23.33 -11.19 20.33
C VAL A 23 23.09 -12.19 21.46
N ARG A 24 23.60 -11.94 22.68
CA ARG A 24 23.36 -12.80 23.85
C ARG A 24 21.87 -12.88 24.20
N ARG A 25 21.18 -11.74 24.24
CA ARG A 25 19.71 -11.69 24.47
C ARG A 25 18.96 -12.32 23.33
N LEU A 26 19.42 -12.11 22.09
CA LEU A 26 18.79 -12.72 20.93
C LEU A 26 18.87 -14.26 20.97
N LYS A 27 19.97 -14.84 21.47
CA LYS A 27 20.06 -16.30 21.71
C LYS A 27 19.02 -16.79 22.71
N GLU A 28 18.85 -16.08 23.83
CA GLU A 28 17.83 -16.39 24.83
C GLU A 28 16.42 -16.34 24.22
N ILE A 29 16.11 -15.27 23.48
CA ILE A 29 14.81 -15.10 22.80
C ILE A 29 14.57 -16.25 21.81
N LEU A 30 15.53 -16.54 20.94
CA LEU A 30 15.39 -17.58 19.92
C LEU A 30 15.25 -18.98 20.51
N SER A 31 15.85 -19.26 21.68
CA SER A 31 15.66 -20.54 22.37
C SER A 31 14.20 -20.80 22.78
N HIS A 32 13.37 -19.76 22.88
CA HIS A 32 11.93 -19.89 23.11
C HIS A 32 11.11 -19.89 21.83
N VAL A 33 11.57 -19.19 20.78
CA VAL A 33 10.85 -19.06 19.50
C VAL A 33 11.06 -20.29 18.63
N VAL A 34 12.30 -20.79 18.57
CA VAL A 34 12.68 -21.99 17.81
C VAL A 34 13.62 -22.85 18.67
N PRO A 35 13.09 -23.60 19.66
CA PRO A 35 13.90 -24.29 20.67
C PRO A 35 14.88 -25.33 20.12
N GLU A 36 14.54 -25.90 18.97
CA GLU A 36 15.34 -26.96 18.31
C GLU A 36 16.58 -26.42 17.59
N LEU A 37 16.69 -25.09 17.42
CA LEU A 37 17.75 -24.47 16.63
C LEU A 37 18.59 -23.52 17.47
N THR A 38 19.87 -23.42 17.13
CA THR A 38 20.80 -22.49 17.77
C THR A 38 21.20 -21.37 16.81
N LEU A 39 21.39 -20.17 17.35
CA LEU A 39 21.83 -19.01 16.58
C LEU A 39 23.34 -19.06 16.32
N GLY A 40 23.70 -19.08 15.04
CA GLY A 40 25.06 -18.92 14.52
C GLY A 40 25.45 -17.45 14.37
N SER A 41 25.76 -17.02 13.14
CA SER A 41 26.12 -15.64 12.83
C SER A 41 24.90 -14.74 12.65
N VAL A 42 25.10 -13.44 12.94
CA VAL A 42 24.11 -12.38 12.73
C VAL A 42 24.74 -11.37 11.78
N GLU A 43 24.07 -11.11 10.67
CA GLU A 43 24.58 -10.22 9.61
C GLU A 43 23.57 -9.11 9.33
N GLU A 44 24.01 -7.86 9.34
CA GLU A 44 23.15 -6.73 8.95
C GLU A 44 22.94 -6.72 7.44
N LEU A 45 21.69 -6.66 7.00
CA LEU A 45 21.32 -6.59 5.60
C LEU A 45 21.29 -5.13 5.16
N PRO A 46 22.09 -4.73 4.14
CA PRO A 46 21.96 -3.41 3.53
C PRO A 46 20.55 -3.21 2.99
N SER A 47 19.84 -2.22 3.50
CA SER A 47 18.43 -2.00 3.20
C SER A 47 18.13 -0.51 3.04
N THR A 48 17.22 -0.20 2.12
CA THR A 48 16.63 1.14 1.93
C THR A 48 15.39 1.34 2.80
N GLN A 49 15.00 0.34 3.58
CA GLN A 49 13.89 0.46 4.51
C GLN A 49 14.31 1.22 5.78
N LEU A 50 13.31 1.71 6.50
CA LEU A 50 13.54 2.40 7.78
C LEU A 50 13.99 1.44 8.90
N PRO A 51 13.37 0.25 9.09
CA PRO A 51 13.93 -0.77 9.98
C PRO A 51 15.33 -1.20 9.59
N ARG A 52 16.14 -1.51 10.60
CA ARG A 52 17.41 -2.22 10.41
C ARG A 52 17.11 -3.70 10.31
N LEU A 53 17.55 -4.31 9.22
CA LEU A 53 17.29 -5.71 8.94
C LEU A 53 18.53 -6.54 9.22
N TYR A 54 18.36 -7.70 9.85
CA TYR A 54 19.44 -8.66 10.07
C TYR A 54 19.02 -10.05 9.64
N THR A 55 19.94 -10.76 8.98
CA THR A 55 19.84 -12.19 8.78
C THR A 55 20.39 -12.91 10.01
N LEU A 56 19.57 -13.80 10.56
CA LEU A 56 19.94 -14.70 11.64
C LEU A 56 20.20 -16.07 11.04
N ASN A 57 21.46 -16.49 10.99
CA ASN A 57 21.83 -17.81 10.47
C ASN A 57 21.65 -18.84 11.58
N MET A 58 20.74 -19.78 11.38
CA MET A 58 20.43 -20.85 12.33
C MET A 58 21.30 -22.08 12.05
N SER A 59 21.34 -23.03 13.00
CA SER A 59 22.21 -24.22 12.94
C SER A 59 21.86 -25.24 11.85
N ASP A 60 20.67 -25.16 11.28
CA ASP A 60 20.15 -26.01 10.19
C ASP A 60 20.28 -25.34 8.81
N ASP A 61 21.12 -24.32 8.70
CA ASP A 61 21.27 -23.44 7.54
C ASP A 61 20.00 -22.62 7.19
N ASN A 62 18.94 -22.71 8.00
CA ASN A 62 17.78 -21.83 7.82
C ASN A 62 18.12 -20.41 8.26
N LYS A 63 17.46 -19.46 7.59
CA LYS A 63 17.67 -18.03 7.80
C LYS A 63 16.38 -17.40 8.28
N LEU A 64 16.48 -16.70 9.40
CA LEU A 64 15.41 -15.84 9.90
C LEU A 64 15.73 -14.39 9.62
N LEU A 65 14.69 -13.56 9.51
CA LEU A 65 14.80 -12.13 9.34
C LEU A 65 14.43 -11.44 10.65
N LEU A 66 15.37 -10.68 11.21
CA LEU A 66 15.10 -9.76 12.32
C LEU A 66 14.89 -8.35 11.76
N SER A 67 13.68 -7.83 11.93
CA SER A 67 13.35 -6.43 11.72
C SER A 67 13.48 -5.68 13.04
N PHE A 68 14.46 -4.78 13.12
CA PHE A 68 14.81 -4.03 14.32
C PHE A 68 14.55 -2.54 14.13
N ALA A 69 14.33 -1.82 15.23
CA ALA A 69 13.95 -0.41 15.17
C ALA A 69 14.97 0.43 14.36
N PRO A 70 14.49 1.47 13.64
CA PRO A 70 15.37 2.40 12.95
C PRO A 70 16.43 2.99 13.89
N SER A 71 17.58 3.38 13.35
CA SER A 71 18.58 4.14 14.10
C SER A 71 18.00 5.49 14.53
N LEU A 72 18.35 6.00 15.72
CA LEU A 72 17.93 7.35 16.15
C LEU A 72 18.45 8.47 15.26
N ALA A 73 19.47 8.21 14.45
CA ALA A 73 19.94 9.16 13.45
C ALA A 73 18.95 9.33 12.28
N VAL A 74 18.03 8.37 12.09
CA VAL A 74 16.99 8.44 11.07
C VAL A 74 15.82 9.24 11.62
N ARG A 75 15.57 10.41 11.03
CA ARG A 75 14.38 11.19 11.33
C ARG A 75 13.16 10.51 10.70
N LEU A 76 12.20 10.13 11.54
CA LEU A 76 10.96 9.48 11.11
C LEU A 76 9.85 10.52 10.96
N LEU A 77 8.99 10.31 9.97
CA LEU A 77 7.72 11.03 9.84
C LEU A 77 6.76 10.55 10.94
N ARG A 78 5.78 11.36 11.30
CA ARG A 78 4.82 11.03 12.38
C ARG A 78 4.15 9.68 12.18
N HIS A 79 3.73 9.38 10.95
CA HIS A 79 3.09 8.11 10.60
C HIS A 79 4.05 6.91 10.59
N GLU A 80 5.36 7.13 10.55
CA GLU A 80 6.38 6.08 10.57
C GLU A 80 6.78 5.69 11.99
N THR A 81 6.47 6.51 13.00
CA THR A 81 6.83 6.23 14.40
C THR A 81 6.31 4.89 14.91
N SER A 82 5.18 4.42 14.36
CA SER A 82 4.56 3.13 14.70
C SER A 82 4.83 2.01 13.68
N LEU A 83 5.80 2.15 12.77
CA LEU A 83 5.95 1.25 11.61
C LEU A 83 6.12 -0.23 11.98
N GLN A 84 6.92 -0.54 13.03
CA GLN A 84 7.16 -1.94 13.42
C GLN A 84 5.93 -2.60 14.03
N TYR A 85 5.20 -1.83 14.85
CA TYR A 85 3.94 -2.27 15.43
C TYR A 85 2.86 -2.42 14.35
N ALA A 86 2.78 -1.46 13.42
CA ALA A 86 1.84 -1.50 12.30
C ALA A 86 2.03 -2.76 11.44
N GLU A 87 3.29 -3.07 11.11
CA GLU A 87 3.64 -4.27 10.35
C GLU A 87 3.27 -5.56 11.10
N ALA A 88 3.69 -5.70 12.36
CA ALA A 88 3.41 -6.91 13.15
C ALA A 88 1.90 -7.14 13.33
N THR A 89 1.14 -6.09 13.67
CA THR A 89 -0.31 -6.17 13.86
C THR A 89 -1.03 -6.48 12.55
N LEU A 90 -0.58 -5.89 11.43
CA LEU A 90 -1.18 -6.19 10.12
C LEU A 90 -0.90 -7.64 9.71
N VAL A 91 0.34 -8.12 9.84
CA VAL A 91 0.69 -9.51 9.51
C VAL A 91 -0.13 -10.48 10.35
N HIS A 92 -0.25 -10.23 11.67
CA HIS A 92 -1.10 -11.05 12.55
C HIS A 92 -2.58 -11.07 12.12
N PHE A 93 -3.12 -9.91 11.74
CA PHE A 93 -4.48 -9.80 11.22
C PHE A 93 -4.67 -10.62 9.93
N LEU A 94 -3.70 -10.58 9.02
CA LEU A 94 -3.73 -11.35 7.78
C LEU A 94 -3.68 -12.86 8.06
N GLU A 95 -2.74 -13.32 8.90
CA GLU A 95 -2.62 -14.73 9.31
C GLU A 95 -3.93 -15.26 9.93
N THR A 96 -4.55 -14.46 10.80
CA THR A 96 -5.82 -14.81 11.47
C THR A 96 -6.99 -14.84 10.47
N SER A 97 -7.08 -13.85 9.60
CA SER A 97 -8.14 -13.76 8.58
C SER A 97 -8.09 -14.93 7.59
N MET A 98 -6.88 -15.34 7.24
CA MET A 98 -6.60 -16.46 6.34
C MET A 98 -6.88 -17.83 6.97
N SER A 99 -6.76 -17.93 8.30
CA SER A 99 -7.11 -19.14 9.07
C SER A 99 -8.63 -19.31 9.17
N ARG A 100 -9.38 -18.24 9.47
CA ARG A 100 -10.86 -18.27 9.55
C ARG A 100 -11.53 -18.70 8.24
N ARG A 101 -10.99 -18.27 7.08
CA ARG A 101 -11.52 -18.73 5.77
C ARG A 101 -11.33 -20.23 5.54
N LYS A 102 -10.32 -20.86 6.14
CA LYS A 102 -10.04 -22.30 5.97
C LYS A 102 -11.08 -23.18 6.67
N GLU A 103 -11.68 -22.70 7.77
CA GLU A 103 -12.72 -23.42 8.50
C GLU A 103 -14.10 -23.35 7.81
N GLY A 104 -14.33 -22.33 6.97
CA GLY A 104 -15.60 -22.15 6.23
C GLY A 104 -15.66 -22.76 4.83
N SER A 105 -14.55 -23.25 4.28
CA SER A 105 -14.47 -23.79 2.92
C SER A 105 -13.98 -25.24 2.93
N MET A 106 -14.90 -26.17 3.23
CA MET A 106 -14.81 -27.54 2.73
C MET A 106 -15.72 -27.68 1.52
N SER A 107 -15.24 -27.22 0.36
CA SER A 107 -15.79 -27.63 -0.93
C SER A 107 -14.66 -28.22 -1.76
N LEU A 108 -14.71 -29.54 -1.92
CA LEU A 108 -13.96 -30.26 -2.95
C LEU A 108 -14.50 -29.78 -4.31
N GLU A 109 -13.72 -28.99 -5.05
CA GLU A 109 -13.69 -28.90 -6.53
C GLU A 109 -13.10 -27.56 -7.00
N SER A 110 -11.77 -27.48 -7.18
CA SER A 110 -11.15 -26.48 -8.07
C SER A 110 -9.73 -26.89 -8.51
N ARG A 111 -9.48 -28.19 -8.71
CA ARG A 111 -8.11 -28.71 -8.84
C ARG A 111 -7.44 -28.48 -10.22
N GLN A 112 -7.90 -27.54 -11.06
CA GLN A 112 -7.33 -27.39 -12.40
C GLN A 112 -7.28 -25.99 -13.04
N GLN A 113 -7.55 -24.91 -12.29
CA GLN A 113 -7.38 -23.51 -12.79
C GLN A 113 -6.51 -22.59 -11.88
N ASP A 114 -6.02 -23.10 -10.75
CA ASP A 114 -5.34 -22.30 -9.71
C ASP A 114 -3.86 -21.93 -9.98
N SER A 115 -3.32 -22.13 -11.18
CA SER A 115 -1.89 -21.89 -11.45
C SER A 115 -1.52 -20.43 -11.75
N LEU A 116 -2.51 -19.52 -11.89
CA LEU A 116 -2.27 -18.11 -12.23
C LEU A 116 -2.73 -17.11 -11.16
N HIS A 117 -3.46 -17.57 -10.14
CA HIS A 117 -3.96 -16.70 -9.08
C HIS A 117 -3.03 -16.73 -7.88
N LEU A 118 -2.53 -15.56 -7.50
CA LEU A 118 -1.60 -15.40 -6.41
C LEU A 118 -2.36 -15.53 -5.09
N ASN A 119 -2.06 -16.58 -4.31
CA ASN A 119 -2.68 -16.79 -3.01
C ASN A 119 -2.04 -15.85 -1.97
N LEU A 120 -2.85 -15.05 -1.27
CA LEU A 120 -2.36 -14.12 -0.26
C LEU A 120 -1.53 -14.84 0.84
N LYS A 121 -1.84 -16.11 1.15
CA LYS A 121 -1.10 -16.93 2.11
C LYS A 121 0.37 -17.15 1.74
N ASP A 122 0.68 -17.16 0.45
CA ASP A 122 2.03 -17.41 -0.05
C ASP A 122 2.91 -16.16 0.01
N VAL A 123 2.31 -14.97 0.17
CA VAL A 123 2.99 -13.66 0.05
C VAL A 123 3.14 -12.98 1.41
N VAL A 124 2.24 -13.26 2.36
CA VAL A 124 2.34 -12.75 3.73
C VAL A 124 3.49 -13.45 4.46
N PRO A 125 4.45 -12.71 5.05
CA PRO A 125 5.56 -13.30 5.78
C PRO A 125 5.05 -13.97 7.05
N LYS A 126 5.63 -15.14 7.37
CA LYS A 126 5.32 -15.83 8.61
C LYS A 126 6.04 -15.17 9.77
N MET A 127 5.27 -14.61 10.69
CA MET A 127 5.80 -13.94 11.87
C MET A 127 5.99 -14.95 13.01
N LEU A 128 7.20 -15.00 13.56
CA LEU A 128 7.54 -15.94 14.64
C LEU A 128 7.40 -15.28 16.03
N LYS A 129 7.83 -14.02 16.16
CA LYS A 129 7.69 -13.25 17.39
C LYS A 129 7.69 -11.77 17.08
N HIS A 130 6.83 -11.02 17.76
CA HIS A 130 6.91 -9.57 17.86
C HIS A 130 7.06 -9.19 19.34
N SER A 131 7.83 -8.14 19.60
CA SER A 131 7.92 -7.52 20.91
C SER A 131 7.97 -6.01 20.75
N SER A 132 6.95 -5.34 21.28
CA SER A 132 6.90 -3.89 21.45
C SER A 132 7.45 -3.45 22.82
N ASN A 133 7.87 -4.42 23.64
CA ASN A 133 8.25 -4.20 25.03
C ASN A 133 9.76 -4.00 25.16
N ASN A 134 10.16 -2.91 25.81
CA ASN A 134 11.56 -2.58 26.06
C ASN A 134 12.23 -3.45 27.16
N ARG A 135 11.52 -4.45 27.70
CA ARG A 135 12.07 -5.38 28.72
C ARG A 135 12.94 -6.49 28.13
N GLU A 136 12.55 -7.06 26.98
CA GLU A 136 13.31 -8.14 26.34
C GLU A 136 14.53 -7.59 25.58
N MET A 137 14.31 -6.51 24.82
CA MET A 137 15.33 -5.75 24.11
C MET A 137 15.06 -4.26 24.32
N ALA A 138 16.06 -3.40 24.20
CA ALA A 138 15.89 -1.95 24.43
C ALA A 138 14.97 -1.26 23.40
N TYR A 139 14.71 -1.92 22.25
CA TYR A 139 13.90 -1.39 21.16
C TYR A 139 12.94 -2.45 20.64
N PRO A 140 11.81 -2.05 20.03
CA PRO A 140 10.89 -2.99 19.41
C PRO A 140 11.54 -3.78 18.29
N TYR A 141 11.07 -5.00 18.11
CA TYR A 141 11.57 -5.89 17.08
C TYR A 141 10.54 -6.92 16.65
N THR A 142 10.74 -7.46 15.45
CA THR A 142 9.94 -8.56 14.91
C THR A 142 10.86 -9.58 14.24
N ILE A 143 10.60 -10.86 14.48
CA ILE A 143 11.30 -11.99 13.88
C ILE A 143 10.35 -12.66 12.89
N PHE A 144 10.79 -12.79 11.64
CA PHE A 144 10.08 -13.45 10.56
C PHE A 144 10.88 -14.63 10.02
N GLU A 145 10.18 -15.58 9.39
CA GLU A 145 10.83 -16.44 8.40
C GLU A 145 11.29 -15.61 7.20
N GLN A 146 12.42 -15.97 6.60
CA GLN A 146 12.92 -15.22 5.45
C GLN A 146 12.04 -15.47 4.22
N THR A 147 11.43 -14.41 3.70
CA THR A 147 10.71 -14.46 2.43
C THR A 147 11.69 -14.54 1.26
N PRO A 148 11.55 -15.50 0.34
CA PRO A 148 12.44 -15.63 -0.81
C PRO A 148 12.25 -14.51 -1.82
N GLY A 149 13.26 -14.29 -2.66
CA GLY A 149 13.20 -13.36 -3.79
C GLY A 149 14.03 -12.09 -3.65
N LYS A 150 14.04 -11.29 -4.71
CA LYS A 150 14.70 -9.97 -4.79
C LYS A 150 13.67 -8.92 -5.17
N THR A 151 13.95 -7.65 -4.92
CA THR A 151 12.99 -6.60 -5.28
C THR A 151 12.77 -6.52 -6.79
N LEU A 152 11.55 -6.19 -7.19
CA LEU A 152 11.23 -5.90 -8.58
C LEU A 152 12.14 -4.81 -9.14
N SER A 153 12.47 -3.77 -8.36
CA SER A 153 13.40 -2.71 -8.77
C SER A 153 14.81 -3.23 -9.12
N ASN A 154 15.27 -4.31 -8.49
CA ASN A 154 16.59 -4.88 -8.74
C ASN A 154 16.58 -5.81 -9.95
N LEU A 155 15.41 -6.37 -10.29
CA LEU A 155 15.25 -7.32 -11.39
C LEU A 155 14.67 -6.68 -12.66
N SER A 156 14.07 -5.49 -12.56
CA SER A 156 13.30 -4.84 -13.64
C SER A 156 14.07 -4.71 -14.95
N ILE A 157 15.37 -4.43 -14.89
CA ILE A 157 16.25 -4.32 -16.06
C ILE A 157 16.51 -5.66 -16.78
N TYR A 158 16.23 -6.78 -16.11
CA TYR A 158 16.45 -8.14 -16.62
C TYR A 158 15.15 -8.84 -17.02
N LEU A 159 13.99 -8.22 -16.80
CA LEU A 159 12.68 -8.79 -17.13
C LEU A 159 12.31 -8.45 -18.57
N SER A 160 11.87 -9.47 -19.31
CA SER A 160 11.20 -9.28 -20.59
C SER A 160 9.82 -8.63 -20.40
N ILE A 161 9.28 -8.06 -21.47
CA ILE A 161 7.94 -7.44 -21.44
C ILE A 161 6.85 -8.44 -20.98
N PRO A 162 6.80 -9.69 -21.49
CA PRO A 162 5.81 -10.67 -21.03
C PRO A 162 5.96 -11.05 -19.55
N GLU A 163 7.20 -11.16 -19.06
CA GLU A 163 7.47 -11.42 -17.64
C GLU A 163 6.97 -10.27 -16.76
N ARG A 164 7.23 -9.02 -17.17
CA ARG A 164 6.73 -7.83 -16.49
C ARG A 164 5.20 -7.80 -16.46
N GLN A 165 4.55 -8.09 -17.58
CA GLN A 165 3.09 -8.17 -17.65
C GLN A 165 2.52 -9.22 -16.69
N LEU A 166 3.16 -10.39 -16.58
CA LEU A 166 2.73 -11.43 -15.65
C LEU A 166 2.89 -11.01 -14.19
N ILE A 167 3.98 -10.32 -13.86
CA ILE A 167 4.20 -9.75 -12.52
C ILE A 167 3.15 -8.69 -12.21
N ASP A 168 2.91 -7.75 -13.11
CA ASP A 168 1.90 -6.70 -12.93
C ASP A 168 0.51 -7.31 -12.71
N LYS A 169 0.15 -8.37 -13.45
CA LYS A 169 -1.08 -9.14 -13.25
C LYS A 169 -1.15 -9.77 -11.85
N GLN A 170 -0.05 -10.36 -11.37
CA GLN A 170 0.04 -10.87 -10.00
C GLN A 170 -0.13 -9.76 -8.95
N ILE A 171 0.45 -8.58 -9.17
CA ILE A 171 0.28 -7.41 -8.29
C ILE A 171 -1.18 -6.95 -8.27
N GLY A 172 -1.86 -6.92 -9.42
CA GLY A 172 -3.30 -6.63 -9.51
C GLY A 172 -4.14 -7.60 -8.68
N SER A 173 -3.87 -8.90 -8.81
CA SER A 173 -4.56 -9.95 -8.06
C SER A 173 -4.29 -9.86 -6.55
N LEU A 174 -3.05 -9.56 -6.14
CA LEU A 174 -2.69 -9.30 -4.75
C LEU A 174 -3.44 -8.08 -4.19
N THR A 175 -3.44 -6.98 -4.93
CA THR A 175 -4.10 -5.73 -4.54
C THR A 175 -5.61 -5.97 -4.35
N ARG A 176 -6.24 -6.72 -5.26
CA ARG A 176 -7.66 -7.12 -5.11
C ARG A 176 -7.89 -7.98 -3.87
N SER A 177 -7.01 -8.95 -3.63
CA SER A 177 -7.10 -9.84 -2.48
C SER A 177 -6.99 -9.08 -1.15
N LEU A 178 -6.14 -8.05 -1.09
CA LEU A 178 -6.04 -7.15 0.05
C LEU A 178 -7.33 -6.32 0.21
N ALA A 179 -7.81 -5.68 -0.86
CA ALA A 179 -9.03 -4.85 -0.83
C ALA A 179 -10.31 -5.65 -0.52
N SER A 180 -10.28 -6.99 -0.64
CA SER A 180 -11.37 -7.87 -0.20
C SER A 180 -11.49 -7.97 1.33
N LEU A 181 -10.42 -7.63 2.07
CA LEU A 181 -10.42 -7.61 3.53
C LEU A 181 -10.91 -6.25 4.02
N THR A 182 -11.83 -6.25 4.98
CA THR A 182 -12.36 -5.05 5.61
C THR A 182 -11.91 -4.93 7.06
N SER A 183 -11.98 -3.72 7.60
CA SER A 183 -11.70 -3.44 9.00
C SER A 183 -12.63 -4.25 9.93
N PRO A 184 -12.10 -4.97 10.94
CA PRO A 184 -12.91 -5.67 11.93
C PRO A 184 -13.84 -4.77 12.75
N THR A 185 -13.48 -3.50 12.90
CA THR A 185 -14.22 -2.52 13.70
C THR A 185 -15.16 -1.66 12.86
N GLY A 186 -15.13 -1.79 11.54
CA GLY A 186 -15.85 -0.91 10.62
C GLY A 186 -15.32 0.53 10.56
N THR A 187 -14.16 0.80 11.19
CA THR A 187 -13.54 2.14 11.20
C THR A 187 -12.42 2.25 10.17
N PHE A 188 -12.13 3.48 9.75
CA PHE A 188 -11.10 3.84 8.77
C PHE A 188 -9.78 4.28 9.41
N GLY A 189 -8.68 4.20 8.65
CA GLY A 189 -7.37 4.74 9.06
C GLY A 189 -6.23 3.71 9.00
N THR A 190 -5.05 4.06 9.51
CA THR A 190 -3.87 3.18 9.51
C THR A 190 -4.13 1.87 10.25
N ALA A 191 -3.54 0.77 9.80
CA ALA A 191 -3.66 -0.54 10.43
C ALA A 191 -3.36 -0.52 11.94
N ALA A 192 -2.34 0.24 12.35
CA ALA A 192 -1.98 0.41 13.77
C ALA A 192 -3.07 1.05 14.64
N ARG A 193 -3.94 1.88 14.07
CA ARG A 193 -5.05 2.54 14.80
C ARG A 193 -6.33 1.72 14.76
N VAL A 194 -6.58 1.08 13.64
CA VAL A 194 -7.85 0.38 13.38
C VAL A 194 -7.86 -1.03 14.00
N LEU A 195 -6.73 -1.74 13.93
CA LEU A 195 -6.65 -3.11 14.42
C LEU A 195 -6.46 -3.15 15.94
N PRO A 196 -7.11 -4.10 16.64
CA PRO A 196 -6.85 -4.33 18.05
C PRO A 196 -5.41 -4.79 18.24
N ASP A 197 -4.80 -4.40 19.36
CA ASP A 197 -3.43 -4.81 19.72
C ASP A 197 -3.41 -6.27 20.18
N PRO A 198 -2.87 -7.22 19.40
CA PRO A 198 -2.83 -8.62 19.80
C PRO A 198 -1.69 -8.93 20.78
N PHE A 199 -0.78 -7.97 21.00
CA PHE A 199 0.45 -8.15 21.79
C PHE A 199 0.36 -7.53 23.18
N LYS A 200 -0.66 -6.68 23.44
CA LYS A 200 -1.01 -6.24 24.79
C LYS A 200 -1.71 -7.36 25.56
N GLN A 201 -1.13 -7.75 26.70
CA GLN A 201 -1.83 -8.52 27.72
C GLN A 201 -2.91 -7.64 28.34
N SER A 202 -4.12 -7.65 27.78
CA SER A 202 -5.28 -7.02 28.42
C SER A 202 -5.87 -7.97 29.45
N SER A 203 -6.15 -7.47 30.66
CA SER A 203 -6.96 -8.20 31.64
C SER A 203 -8.32 -8.55 31.02
N PRO A 204 -8.89 -9.73 31.33
CA PRO A 204 -10.13 -10.25 30.72
C PRO A 204 -11.41 -9.44 31.03
N SER A 205 -11.31 -8.20 31.53
CA SER A 205 -12.43 -7.35 31.95
C SER A 205 -12.59 -6.06 31.13
N ALA A 206 -11.73 -5.78 30.15
CA ALA A 206 -11.91 -4.60 29.30
C ALA A 206 -12.79 -4.95 28.09
N ALA A 207 -13.89 -4.22 27.92
CA ALA A 207 -14.68 -4.24 26.69
C ALA A 207 -13.77 -4.18 25.45
N ILE A 208 -14.14 -4.89 24.39
CA ILE A 208 -13.40 -4.93 23.11
C ILE A 208 -12.91 -3.51 22.81
N PRO A 209 -11.59 -3.26 22.74
CA PRO A 209 -11.09 -1.94 22.40
C PRO A 209 -11.70 -1.56 21.05
N ARG A 210 -12.60 -0.57 21.05
CA ARG A 210 -13.02 0.05 19.79
C ARG A 210 -11.73 0.56 19.15
N GLY A 211 -11.44 0.14 17.93
CA GLY A 211 -10.29 0.66 17.18
C GLY A 211 -10.34 2.19 17.20
N GLU A 212 -9.20 2.84 17.38
CA GLU A 212 -9.05 4.31 17.37
C GLU A 212 -9.12 4.88 15.93
N GLY A 213 -9.80 4.16 15.03
CA GLY A 213 -10.03 4.60 13.67
C GLY A 213 -11.12 5.67 13.58
N SER A 214 -11.16 6.34 12.44
CA SER A 214 -12.17 7.34 12.13
C SER A 214 -13.47 6.71 11.64
N SER A 215 -14.57 7.45 11.81
CA SER A 215 -15.91 6.99 11.45
C SER A 215 -16.18 7.06 9.95
N THR A 216 -15.54 8.00 9.25
CA THR A 216 -15.64 8.17 7.80
C THR A 216 -14.26 8.14 7.15
N TRP A 217 -14.24 7.85 5.85
CA TRP A 217 -13.00 7.88 5.09
C TRP A 217 -12.44 9.30 4.96
N THR A 218 -13.29 10.31 4.78
CA THR A 218 -12.88 11.73 4.73
C THR A 218 -12.10 12.14 5.98
N GLU A 219 -12.60 11.76 7.17
CA GLU A 219 -11.94 12.06 8.44
C GLU A 219 -10.58 11.34 8.54
N ALA A 220 -10.53 10.05 8.20
CA ALA A 220 -9.28 9.28 8.17
C ALA A 220 -8.25 9.87 7.20
N PHE A 221 -8.67 10.22 5.98
CA PHE A 221 -7.80 10.80 4.97
C PHE A 221 -7.27 12.17 5.40
N ASN A 222 -8.13 13.04 5.95
CA ASN A 222 -7.70 14.33 6.47
C ASN A 222 -6.69 14.18 7.61
N ASN A 223 -6.85 13.16 8.48
CA ASN A 223 -5.86 12.85 9.51
C ASN A 223 -4.51 12.39 8.92
N LEU A 224 -4.52 11.59 7.84
CA LEU A 224 -3.30 11.19 7.12
C LEU A 224 -2.61 12.41 6.49
N LEU A 225 -3.38 13.28 5.84
CA LEU A 225 -2.88 14.50 5.20
C LEU A 225 -2.35 15.52 6.22
N GLU A 226 -3.08 15.80 7.29
CA GLU A 226 -2.66 16.71 8.35
C GLU A 226 -1.35 16.23 9.00
N SER A 227 -1.22 14.91 9.24
CA SER A 227 0.01 14.33 9.80
C SER A 227 1.25 14.68 8.98
N ILE A 228 1.17 14.55 7.64
CA ILE A 228 2.30 14.86 6.77
C ILE A 228 2.49 16.37 6.56
N LEU A 229 1.42 17.17 6.58
CA LEU A 229 1.52 18.64 6.53
C LEU A 229 2.24 19.18 7.77
N ARG A 230 1.97 18.62 8.95
CA ARG A 230 2.70 18.94 10.20
C ARG A 230 4.17 18.58 10.11
N ASP A 231 4.50 17.42 9.54
CA ASP A 231 5.90 17.08 9.28
C ASP A 231 6.55 18.10 8.34
N GLY A 232 5.84 18.58 7.30
CA GLY A 232 6.29 19.65 6.42
C GLY A 232 6.53 20.98 7.14
N GLU A 233 5.60 21.38 8.02
CA GLU A 233 5.70 22.58 8.88
C GLU A 233 6.94 22.51 9.78
N ASP A 234 7.18 21.36 10.42
CA ASP A 234 8.35 21.10 11.27
C ASP A 234 9.69 21.21 10.50
N MET A 235 9.65 21.18 9.17
CA MET A 235 10.78 21.35 8.26
C MET A 235 10.76 22.69 7.50
N ALA A 236 9.85 23.59 7.84
CA ALA A 236 9.63 24.86 7.16
C ALA A 236 9.38 24.72 5.64
N VAL A 237 8.76 23.61 5.22
CA VAL A 237 8.41 23.35 3.83
C VAL A 237 7.07 24.00 3.52
N LEU A 238 7.08 25.00 2.63
CA LEU A 238 5.85 25.62 2.14
C LEU A 238 5.21 24.72 1.07
N LEU A 239 3.97 24.32 1.32
CA LEU A 239 3.19 23.44 0.46
C LEU A 239 1.84 24.08 0.14
N PRO A 240 1.49 24.25 -1.15
CA PRO A 240 0.12 24.53 -1.51
C PRO A 240 -0.71 23.25 -1.27
N TYR A 241 -1.85 23.36 -0.60
CA TYR A 241 -2.77 22.25 -0.43
C TYR A 241 -4.21 22.76 -0.52
N ASP A 242 -5.10 21.92 -1.04
CA ASP A 242 -6.52 22.20 -1.12
C ASP A 242 -7.30 20.94 -0.73
N VAL A 243 -8.29 21.12 0.13
CA VAL A 243 -9.18 20.07 0.65
C VAL A 243 -10.65 20.30 0.28
N ARG A 244 -10.96 21.28 -0.57
CA ARG A 244 -12.35 21.69 -0.90
C ARG A 244 -13.22 20.57 -1.49
N LEU A 245 -12.61 19.58 -2.12
CA LEU A 245 -13.31 18.41 -2.67
C LEU A 245 -13.23 17.17 -1.77
N SER A 246 -12.75 17.28 -0.52
CA SER A 246 -12.60 16.15 0.40
C SER A 246 -13.93 15.45 0.72
N TRP A 247 -15.06 16.16 0.65
CA TRP A 247 -16.41 15.57 0.85
C TRP A 247 -16.74 14.48 -0.18
N ARG A 248 -16.05 14.45 -1.34
CA ARG A 248 -16.16 13.34 -2.31
C ARG A 248 -15.65 12.01 -1.76
N LEU A 249 -14.85 12.04 -0.69
CA LEU A 249 -14.35 10.85 -0.01
C LEU A 249 -15.44 10.20 0.86
N ASP A 250 -16.53 10.90 1.21
CA ASP A 250 -17.65 10.34 1.98
C ASP A 250 -18.43 9.26 1.21
N ALA A 251 -18.23 9.17 -0.11
CA ALA A 251 -18.77 8.11 -0.94
C ALA A 251 -18.13 6.74 -0.66
N VAL A 252 -16.97 6.72 0.02
CA VAL A 252 -16.29 5.48 0.43
C VAL A 252 -16.82 5.09 1.80
N THR A 253 -17.62 4.01 1.83
CA THR A 253 -18.32 3.55 3.02
C THR A 253 -17.73 2.26 3.60
N LEU A 254 -16.91 1.54 2.83
CA LEU A 254 -16.28 0.30 3.28
C LEU A 254 -14.78 0.50 3.54
N PRO A 255 -14.31 0.30 4.79
CA PRO A 255 -12.89 0.42 5.15
C PRO A 255 -12.11 -0.82 4.67
N ARG A 256 -11.67 -0.82 3.41
CA ARG A 256 -10.96 -1.93 2.77
C ARG A 256 -9.46 -1.85 3.03
N LEU A 257 -8.77 -2.98 3.18
CA LEU A 257 -7.33 -2.98 3.41
C LEU A 257 -6.57 -2.58 2.13
N VAL A 258 -5.73 -1.57 2.27
CA VAL A 258 -4.89 -0.96 1.23
C VAL A 258 -3.47 -0.88 1.74
N LEU A 259 -2.52 -1.26 0.90
CA LEU A 259 -1.11 -0.97 1.13
C LEU A 259 -0.73 0.24 0.29
N LEU A 260 -0.19 1.27 0.94
CA LEU A 260 0.17 2.53 0.27
C LEU A 260 1.37 2.34 -0.68
N ASP A 261 2.34 1.50 -0.27
CA ASP A 261 3.54 1.20 -1.05
C ASP A 261 3.51 -0.23 -1.61
N LEU A 262 2.88 -0.38 -2.78
CA LEU A 262 2.99 -1.58 -3.62
C LEU A 262 3.91 -1.33 -4.83
N GLY A 263 4.89 -0.43 -4.68
CA GLY A 263 5.82 -0.08 -5.76
C GLY A 263 6.95 -1.11 -5.95
N GLU A 264 7.73 -0.94 -7.02
CA GLU A 264 8.81 -1.88 -7.39
C GLU A 264 9.88 -2.08 -6.30
N LYS A 265 10.06 -1.11 -5.40
CA LYS A 265 11.02 -1.19 -4.30
C LYS A 265 10.56 -2.10 -3.17
N ASN A 266 9.26 -2.37 -3.09
CA ASN A 266 8.65 -3.16 -2.03
C ASN A 266 8.27 -4.59 -2.48
N ILE A 267 7.95 -4.80 -3.76
CA ILE A 267 7.57 -6.12 -4.29
C ILE A 267 8.79 -7.06 -4.37
N LEU A 268 8.68 -8.28 -3.84
CA LEU A 268 9.67 -9.35 -3.96
C LEU A 268 9.26 -10.36 -5.04
N ILE A 269 10.24 -10.79 -5.84
CA ILE A 269 10.07 -11.68 -6.98
C ILE A 269 11.14 -12.75 -6.95
N GLU A 270 10.74 -13.97 -7.27
CA GLU A 270 11.63 -15.07 -7.60
C GLU A 270 11.52 -15.37 -9.09
N ASN A 271 12.66 -15.28 -9.79
CA ASN A 271 12.75 -15.77 -11.16
C ASN A 271 12.85 -17.29 -11.09
N GLY A 272 12.03 -18.00 -11.88
CA GLY A 272 12.13 -19.44 -11.98
C GLY A 272 13.54 -19.87 -12.35
N ALA A 273 14.27 -20.49 -11.42
CA ALA A 273 15.59 -21.01 -11.72
C ALA A 273 15.47 -22.06 -12.85
N PRO A 274 16.44 -22.13 -13.79
CA PRO A 274 16.53 -23.28 -14.67
C PRO A 274 16.78 -24.51 -13.78
N THR A 275 15.86 -25.46 -13.76
CA THR A 275 16.02 -26.72 -13.03
C THR A 275 17.20 -27.48 -13.62
N SER A 276 18.39 -27.32 -13.05
CA SER A 276 19.53 -28.19 -13.29
C SER A 276 19.39 -29.45 -12.43
N THR A 277 18.35 -30.25 -12.69
CA THR A 277 18.33 -31.64 -12.22
C THR A 277 18.94 -32.51 -13.29
N SER A 278 20.17 -32.93 -13.00
CA SER A 278 20.95 -33.96 -13.68
C SER A 278 20.13 -35.22 -13.99
N SER A 279 19.90 -35.47 -15.28
CA SER A 279 19.84 -36.80 -15.88
C SER A 279 20.09 -36.65 -17.38
N PRO A 280 21.19 -37.18 -17.94
CA PRO A 280 21.46 -37.08 -19.37
C PRO A 280 20.64 -38.16 -20.10
N SER A 281 19.34 -37.94 -20.29
CA SER A 281 18.59 -38.68 -21.31
C SER A 281 18.59 -37.89 -22.60
N ARG A 282 19.13 -38.52 -23.64
CA ARG A 282 19.26 -37.97 -24.99
C ARG A 282 17.88 -37.83 -25.63
N SER A 283 17.35 -36.62 -25.67
CA SER A 283 16.35 -36.22 -26.66
C SER A 283 16.45 -34.71 -26.91
N ALA A 284 16.87 -34.36 -28.12
CA ALA A 284 17.01 -32.99 -28.58
C ALA A 284 15.62 -32.35 -28.78
N SER A 285 15.12 -31.69 -27.74
CA SER A 285 14.16 -30.58 -27.82
C SER A 285 14.28 -29.72 -26.56
N SER A 286 15.45 -29.09 -26.41
CA SER A 286 15.82 -28.26 -25.26
C SER A 286 15.05 -26.93 -25.25
N SER A 287 13.78 -26.96 -24.88
CA SER A 287 13.12 -25.81 -24.27
C SER A 287 13.34 -25.92 -22.76
N THR A 288 14.34 -25.22 -22.23
CA THR A 288 14.51 -25.04 -20.79
C THR A 288 13.24 -24.36 -20.28
N ARG A 289 12.39 -25.11 -19.58
CA ARG A 289 11.11 -24.61 -19.05
C ARG A 289 11.41 -23.77 -17.80
N THR A 290 11.88 -22.55 -18.01
CA THR A 290 12.03 -21.54 -16.96
C THR A 290 10.65 -21.33 -16.35
N GLN A 291 10.50 -21.59 -15.05
CA GLN A 291 9.23 -21.27 -14.37
C GLN A 291 8.97 -19.77 -14.51
N PRO A 292 7.72 -19.35 -14.72
CA PRO A 292 7.40 -17.93 -14.81
C PRO A 292 7.83 -17.18 -13.54
N PRO A 293 8.21 -15.90 -13.64
CA PRO A 293 8.51 -15.11 -12.45
C PRO A 293 7.28 -15.04 -11.53
N LYS A 294 7.51 -15.28 -10.24
CA LYS A 294 6.46 -15.28 -9.22
C LYS A 294 6.71 -14.18 -8.21
N VAL A 295 5.65 -13.44 -7.87
CA VAL A 295 5.67 -12.54 -6.71
C VAL A 295 5.60 -13.40 -5.44
N THR A 296 6.61 -13.27 -4.60
CA THR A 296 6.81 -14.11 -3.40
C THR A 296 6.51 -13.38 -2.10
N GLY A 297 6.44 -12.04 -2.12
CA GLY A 297 6.32 -11.28 -0.89
C GLY A 297 6.37 -9.78 -1.08
N LEU A 298 6.28 -9.09 0.05
CA LEU A 298 6.63 -7.67 0.18
C LEU A 298 7.79 -7.52 1.14
N ARG A 299 8.59 -6.48 0.92
CA ARG A 299 9.70 -6.09 1.76
C ARG A 299 9.25 -5.49 3.08
N SER A 300 8.14 -4.76 3.09
CA SER A 300 7.50 -4.22 4.28
C SER A 300 5.99 -4.17 4.14
N TRP A 301 5.31 -4.48 5.25
CA TRP A 301 3.86 -4.42 5.42
C TRP A 301 3.43 -3.26 6.33
N SER A 302 4.34 -2.35 6.69
CA SER A 302 4.12 -1.30 7.69
C SER A 302 3.12 -0.22 7.28
N GLN A 303 2.91 0.00 5.99
CA GLN A 303 2.10 1.09 5.43
C GLN A 303 0.67 0.65 5.06
N GLY A 304 0.06 -0.19 5.91
CA GLY A 304 -1.33 -0.62 5.75
C GLY A 304 -2.34 0.40 6.26
N VAL A 305 -3.40 0.60 5.48
CA VAL A 305 -4.53 1.51 5.77
C VAL A 305 -5.83 0.79 5.46
N PHE A 306 -6.85 0.98 6.28
CA PHE A 306 -8.23 0.63 5.97
C PHE A 306 -8.95 1.86 5.40
N GLY A 307 -9.26 1.83 4.11
CA GLY A 307 -9.67 3.00 3.33
C GLY A 307 -10.09 2.68 1.89
N ASP A 308 -10.00 3.68 1.03
CA ASP A 308 -10.28 3.56 -0.41
C ASP A 308 -9.11 2.87 -1.14
N PRO A 309 -9.34 1.75 -1.87
CA PRO A 309 -8.30 1.09 -2.67
C PRO A 309 -7.54 2.01 -3.63
N LEU A 310 -8.19 3.05 -4.17
CA LEU A 310 -7.58 4.03 -5.09
C LEU A 310 -6.44 4.85 -4.44
N LEU A 311 -6.31 4.83 -3.12
CA LEU A 311 -5.20 5.49 -2.42
C LEU A 311 -3.84 4.82 -2.71
N SER A 312 -3.81 3.52 -3.04
CA SER A 312 -2.57 2.81 -3.34
C SER A 312 -1.84 3.40 -4.56
N SER A 313 -0.51 3.42 -4.52
CA SER A 313 0.33 3.98 -5.58
C SER A 313 0.16 3.28 -6.94
N VAL A 314 -0.26 2.02 -6.96
CA VAL A 314 -0.46 1.23 -8.19
C VAL A 314 -1.61 1.76 -9.07
N PHE A 315 -2.52 2.56 -8.52
CA PHE A 315 -3.63 3.17 -9.27
C PHE A 315 -3.27 4.52 -9.91
N GLU A 316 -2.06 5.05 -9.70
CA GLU A 316 -1.67 6.33 -10.31
C GLU A 316 -1.46 6.21 -11.83
N ASN A 317 -0.83 5.13 -12.28
CA ASN A 317 -0.64 4.79 -13.70
C ASN A 317 -0.70 3.27 -13.88
N PRO A 318 -1.89 2.66 -13.74
CA PRO A 318 -2.03 1.20 -13.76
C PRO A 318 -1.73 0.65 -15.15
N SER A 319 -0.95 -0.44 -15.22
CA SER A 319 -0.73 -1.15 -16.49
C SER A 319 -1.96 -1.98 -16.85
N ALA A 320 -2.14 -2.29 -18.15
CA ALA A 320 -3.26 -3.12 -18.61
C ALA A 320 -3.26 -4.51 -17.93
N SER A 321 -2.07 -5.09 -17.74
CA SER A 321 -1.93 -6.38 -17.06
C SER A 321 -2.24 -6.30 -15.56
N PHE A 322 -1.89 -5.20 -14.89
CA PHE A 322 -2.33 -4.95 -13.52
C PHE A 322 -3.86 -4.90 -13.44
N LEU A 323 -4.52 -4.15 -14.33
CA LEU A 323 -5.98 -4.06 -14.37
C LEU A 323 -6.63 -5.42 -14.66
N GLU A 324 -6.05 -6.21 -15.56
CA GLU A 324 -6.48 -7.59 -15.80
C GLU A 324 -6.44 -8.40 -14.49
N GLY A 325 -5.33 -8.36 -13.76
CA GLY A 325 -5.18 -9.03 -12.47
C GLY A 325 -6.14 -8.53 -11.39
N TRP A 326 -6.33 -7.21 -11.32
CA TRP A 326 -7.28 -6.56 -10.42
C TRP A 326 -8.72 -6.99 -10.71
N ASN A 327 -9.07 -7.23 -11.97
CA ASN A 327 -10.41 -7.66 -12.40
C ASN A 327 -10.58 -9.18 -12.46
N SER A 328 -9.52 -9.96 -12.25
CA SER A 328 -9.50 -11.41 -12.50
C SER A 328 -10.31 -12.29 -11.54
N SER A 329 -11.02 -11.75 -10.54
CA SER A 329 -11.80 -12.59 -9.60
C SER A 329 -13.23 -12.80 -10.12
N ALA A 330 -13.52 -14.02 -10.56
CA ALA A 330 -14.83 -14.45 -11.04
C ALA A 330 -15.92 -14.48 -9.94
N ASP A 331 -15.54 -14.49 -8.66
CA ASP A 331 -16.45 -14.74 -7.52
C ASP A 331 -17.03 -13.47 -6.87
N SER A 332 -16.60 -12.27 -7.29
CA SER A 332 -17.08 -11.01 -6.69
C SER A 332 -17.87 -10.20 -7.69
N SER A 333 -19.20 -10.36 -7.66
CA SER A 333 -20.15 -9.53 -8.43
C SER A 333 -20.19 -8.08 -7.95
N GLU A 334 -19.59 -7.76 -6.81
CA GLU A 334 -19.53 -6.40 -6.29
C GLU A 334 -18.24 -5.68 -6.67
N PRO A 335 -18.33 -4.46 -7.22
CA PRO A 335 -17.16 -3.63 -7.49
C PRO A 335 -16.50 -3.23 -6.17
N LEU A 336 -15.18 -3.42 -6.07
CA LEU A 336 -14.42 -3.02 -4.87
C LEU A 336 -14.20 -1.50 -4.80
N ILE A 337 -14.30 -0.82 -5.94
CA ILE A 337 -14.23 0.64 -6.04
C ILE A 337 -15.64 1.21 -5.89
N GLU A 338 -15.88 1.90 -4.78
CA GLU A 338 -17.14 2.59 -4.53
C GLU A 338 -17.23 3.87 -5.36
N ASP A 339 -18.43 4.30 -5.76
CA ASP A 339 -18.66 5.52 -6.53
C ASP A 339 -17.66 5.73 -7.70
N PRO A 340 -17.71 4.87 -8.74
CA PRO A 340 -16.80 4.95 -9.88
C PRO A 340 -16.96 6.27 -10.66
N ALA A 341 -18.13 6.90 -10.60
CA ALA A 341 -18.43 8.14 -11.30
C ALA A 341 -17.60 9.34 -10.82
N ASN A 342 -17.07 9.31 -9.59
CA ASN A 342 -16.19 10.36 -9.05
C ASN A 342 -14.81 9.80 -8.61
N ALA A 343 -14.43 8.61 -9.11
CA ALA A 343 -13.16 7.98 -8.78
C ALA A 343 -11.95 8.81 -9.23
N ASP A 344 -12.08 9.53 -10.35
CA ASP A 344 -11.09 10.46 -10.89
C ASP A 344 -10.77 11.59 -9.92
N VAL A 345 -11.78 12.19 -9.29
CA VAL A 345 -11.61 13.25 -8.28
C VAL A 345 -10.87 12.71 -7.06
N ARG A 346 -11.22 11.50 -6.61
CA ARG A 346 -10.52 10.85 -5.47
C ARG A 346 -9.07 10.55 -5.81
N LEU A 347 -8.79 10.06 -7.02
CA LEU A 347 -7.41 9.85 -7.50
C LEU A 347 -6.59 11.14 -7.52
N LEU A 348 -7.17 12.27 -7.91
CA LEU A 348 -6.51 13.58 -7.85
C LEU A 348 -6.18 13.99 -6.40
N LEU A 349 -7.10 13.79 -5.45
CA LEU A 349 -6.85 14.02 -4.02
C LEU A 349 -5.72 13.14 -3.50
N TYR A 350 -5.71 11.85 -3.86
CA TYR A 350 -4.66 10.92 -3.46
C TYR A 350 -3.31 11.22 -4.12
N ARG A 351 -3.31 11.73 -5.36
CA ARG A 351 -2.10 12.21 -6.02
C ARG A 351 -1.52 13.43 -5.31
N CYS A 352 -2.36 14.36 -4.85
CA CYS A 352 -1.91 15.47 -4.00
C CYS A 352 -1.26 14.96 -2.70
N TYR A 353 -1.93 14.04 -2.00
CA TYR A 353 -1.39 13.42 -0.79
C TYR A 353 -0.03 12.74 -1.02
N ARG A 354 0.08 11.88 -2.04
CA ARG A 354 1.34 11.21 -2.38
C ARG A 354 2.45 12.20 -2.74
N ALA A 355 2.13 13.25 -3.49
CA ALA A 355 3.08 14.30 -3.83
C ALA A 355 3.57 15.06 -2.58
N VAL A 356 2.68 15.39 -1.66
CA VAL A 356 3.04 16.02 -0.37
C VAL A 356 3.97 15.10 0.45
N VAL A 357 3.62 13.82 0.60
CA VAL A 357 4.48 12.81 1.25
C VAL A 357 5.85 12.77 0.58
N GLY A 358 5.88 12.74 -0.75
CA GLY A 358 7.10 12.75 -1.54
C GLY A 358 7.96 13.99 -1.25
N ILE A 359 7.40 15.20 -1.27
CA ILE A 359 8.14 16.44 -0.98
C ILE A 359 8.72 16.39 0.44
N VAL A 360 7.88 16.18 1.45
CA VAL A 360 8.29 16.25 2.87
C VAL A 360 9.35 15.19 3.20
N THR A 361 9.25 14.00 2.61
CA THR A 361 10.23 12.93 2.79
C THR A 361 11.64 13.35 2.37
N GLU A 362 11.78 14.12 1.27
CA GLU A 362 13.09 14.57 0.79
C GLU A 362 13.78 15.55 1.75
N TYR A 363 13.01 16.29 2.57
CA TYR A 363 13.56 17.18 3.60
C TYR A 363 13.91 16.41 4.89
N TYR A 364 13.14 15.38 5.25
CA TYR A 364 13.45 14.54 6.42
C TYR A 364 14.69 13.68 6.22
N ARG A 365 14.85 13.14 5.00
CA ARG A 365 15.89 12.16 4.67
C ARG A 365 16.50 12.45 3.30
N PRO A 366 17.31 13.53 3.19
CA PRO A 366 17.93 13.90 1.92
C PRO A 366 18.90 12.82 1.43
N GLN A 367 18.86 12.60 0.11
CA GLN A 367 19.67 11.71 -0.70
C GLN A 367 20.32 12.52 -1.84
N PRO A 368 21.33 11.98 -2.53
CA PRO A 368 22.03 12.71 -3.60
C PRO A 368 21.13 13.28 -4.70
N ASP A 369 20.01 12.64 -5.00
CA ASP A 369 19.03 13.03 -6.02
C ASP A 369 17.74 13.64 -5.44
N SER A 370 17.72 13.99 -4.14
CA SER A 370 16.56 14.55 -3.47
C SER A 370 16.01 15.80 -4.13
N SER A 371 16.86 16.74 -4.56
CA SER A 371 16.39 17.97 -5.22
C SER A 371 15.60 17.69 -6.49
N ARG A 372 16.01 16.66 -7.26
CA ARG A 372 15.28 16.26 -8.48
C ARG A 372 13.93 15.64 -8.13
N ARG A 373 13.89 14.73 -7.15
CA ARG A 373 12.64 14.06 -6.73
C ARG A 373 11.68 15.04 -6.09
N GLU A 374 12.18 15.96 -5.27
CA GLU A 374 11.40 17.03 -4.65
C GLU A 374 10.73 17.91 -5.71
N LEU A 375 11.49 18.35 -6.71
CA LEU A 375 10.96 19.17 -7.80
C LEU A 375 9.90 18.43 -8.62
N GLU A 376 10.11 17.14 -8.87
CA GLU A 376 9.13 16.28 -9.55
C GLU A 376 7.84 16.16 -8.73
N ASN A 377 7.95 15.93 -7.41
CA ASN A 377 6.77 15.88 -6.54
C ASN A 377 6.05 17.24 -6.48
N ARG A 378 6.75 18.38 -6.50
CA ARG A 378 6.12 19.71 -6.61
C ARG A 378 5.38 19.91 -7.91
N ARG A 379 5.92 19.42 -9.04
CA ARG A 379 5.23 19.44 -10.33
C ARG A 379 3.96 18.60 -10.29
N ASN A 380 4.03 17.40 -9.73
CA ASN A 380 2.87 16.53 -9.55
C ASN A 380 1.79 17.17 -8.67
N LEU A 381 2.18 17.79 -7.56
CA LEU A 381 1.26 18.52 -6.68
C LEU A 381 0.57 19.68 -7.41
N THR A 382 1.35 20.52 -8.09
CA THR A 382 0.83 21.68 -8.81
C THR A 382 -0.13 21.27 -9.93
N SER A 383 0.21 20.22 -10.69
CA SER A 383 -0.66 19.67 -11.74
C SER A 383 -1.97 19.15 -11.16
N ALA A 384 -1.90 18.35 -10.09
CA ALA A 384 -3.10 17.76 -9.48
C ALA A 384 -4.03 18.82 -8.88
N LEU A 385 -3.47 19.87 -8.25
CA LEU A 385 -4.25 21.01 -7.74
C LEU A 385 -4.93 21.79 -8.86
N ALA A 386 -4.22 22.04 -9.98
CA ALA A 386 -4.82 22.72 -11.13
C ALA A 386 -5.97 21.91 -11.75
N ASP A 387 -5.87 20.58 -11.76
CA ASP A 387 -6.96 19.73 -12.25
C ASP A 387 -8.14 19.67 -11.27
N LEU A 388 -7.88 19.63 -9.95
CA LEU A 388 -8.92 19.76 -8.93
C LEU A 388 -9.67 21.09 -9.02
N GLU A 389 -8.98 22.19 -9.29
CA GLU A 389 -9.59 23.51 -9.46
C GLU A 389 -10.55 23.53 -10.65
N LYS A 390 -10.18 22.92 -11.79
CA LYS A 390 -11.08 22.80 -12.96
C LYS A 390 -12.34 22.00 -12.63
N VAL A 391 -12.19 20.90 -11.89
CA VAL A 391 -13.32 20.08 -11.44
C VAL A 391 -14.25 20.90 -10.53
N ASP A 392 -13.68 21.62 -9.56
CA ASP A 392 -14.48 22.44 -8.63
C ASP A 392 -15.24 23.57 -9.34
N VAL A 393 -14.61 24.25 -10.30
CA VAL A 393 -15.29 25.27 -11.14
C VAL A 393 -16.46 24.63 -11.90
N THR A 394 -16.23 23.46 -12.51
CA THR A 394 -17.26 22.75 -13.28
C THR A 394 -18.45 22.35 -12.41
N VAL A 395 -18.19 21.83 -11.20
CA VAL A 395 -19.23 21.47 -10.22
C VAL A 395 -20.01 22.71 -9.79
N ASN A 396 -19.33 23.81 -9.48
CA ASN A 396 -19.96 25.06 -9.07
C ASN A 396 -20.83 25.67 -10.17
N ASP A 397 -20.38 25.62 -11.42
CA ASP A 397 -21.16 26.15 -12.55
C ASP A 397 -22.36 25.25 -12.90
N ALA A 398 -22.24 23.93 -12.72
CA ALA A 398 -23.39 23.02 -12.80
C ALA A 398 -24.44 23.35 -11.72
N LEU A 399 -24.02 23.61 -10.47
CA LEU A 399 -24.91 24.00 -9.39
C LEU A 399 -25.58 25.36 -9.65
N LYS A 400 -24.85 26.35 -10.18
CA LYS A 400 -25.43 27.64 -10.58
C LYS A 400 -26.45 27.48 -11.70
N ARG A 401 -26.15 26.66 -12.72
CA ARG A 401 -27.09 26.36 -13.82
C ARG A 401 -28.36 25.69 -13.29
N ALA A 402 -28.24 24.67 -12.44
CA ALA A 402 -29.39 24.01 -11.83
C ALA A 402 -30.27 24.97 -11.02
N ARG A 403 -29.67 25.88 -10.22
CA ARG A 403 -30.41 26.93 -9.49
C ARG A 403 -31.09 27.94 -10.43
N SER A 404 -30.44 28.30 -11.53
CA SER A 404 -31.06 29.21 -12.52
C SER A 404 -32.27 28.57 -13.21
N MET A 405 -32.20 27.26 -13.48
CA MET A 405 -33.31 26.49 -14.03
C MET A 405 -34.45 26.31 -13.03
N SER A 406 -34.17 26.10 -11.74
CA SER A 406 -35.23 26.02 -10.73
C SER A 406 -35.95 27.36 -10.58
N ILE A 407 -35.21 28.48 -10.60
CA ILE A 407 -35.80 29.84 -10.56
C ILE A 407 -36.64 30.13 -11.81
N SER A 408 -36.21 29.67 -13.00
CA SER A 408 -37.00 29.85 -14.22
C SER A 408 -38.27 29.00 -14.20
N VAL A 409 -38.20 27.76 -13.70
CA VAL A 409 -39.37 26.88 -13.53
C VAL A 409 -40.34 27.46 -12.49
N ASP A 410 -39.86 28.00 -11.38
CA ASP A 410 -40.72 28.65 -10.38
C ASP A 410 -41.37 29.93 -10.92
N ARG A 411 -40.65 30.71 -11.75
CA ARG A 411 -41.23 31.86 -12.47
C ARG A 411 -42.24 31.46 -13.53
N GLU A 412 -42.00 30.37 -14.26
CA GLU A 412 -42.97 29.82 -15.21
C GLU A 412 -44.20 29.26 -14.51
N ARG A 413 -44.02 28.57 -13.38
CA ARG A 413 -45.12 28.05 -12.56
C ARG A 413 -45.93 29.18 -11.94
N ALA A 414 -45.28 30.25 -11.48
CA ALA A 414 -45.96 31.47 -11.02
C ALA A 414 -46.71 32.20 -12.16
N LYS A 415 -46.21 32.16 -13.40
CA LYS A 415 -46.94 32.64 -14.58
C LYS A 415 -48.11 31.72 -14.94
N ARG A 416 -47.94 30.39 -14.84
CA ARG A 416 -48.96 29.39 -15.18
C ARG A 416 -50.11 29.33 -14.17
N VAL A 417 -49.87 29.67 -12.90
CA VAL A 417 -50.93 29.87 -11.89
C VAL A 417 -51.79 31.11 -12.20
N LYS A 418 -51.26 32.08 -12.97
CA LYS A 418 -52.04 33.22 -13.46
C LYS A 418 -52.76 32.96 -14.79
N THR A 419 -52.49 31.83 -15.43
CA THR A 419 -53.08 31.43 -16.72
C THR A 419 -53.45 29.94 -16.72
N SER A 420 -54.35 29.52 -15.83
CA SER A 420 -55.04 28.23 -15.95
C SER A 420 -56.48 28.43 -16.37
N SER A 421 -56.67 28.70 -17.66
CA SER A 421 -57.86 28.30 -18.41
C SER A 421 -57.42 27.91 -19.82
N GLY A 422 -57.39 26.60 -20.10
CA GLY A 422 -57.35 26.06 -21.47
C GLY A 422 -56.10 25.28 -21.87
N GLY A 423 -56.30 23.99 -22.19
CA GLY A 423 -55.81 23.39 -23.43
C GLY A 423 -54.52 22.57 -23.38
N GLY A 424 -54.63 21.28 -23.68
CA GLY A 424 -53.55 20.29 -23.74
C GLY A 424 -52.50 20.46 -24.84
N GLY A 425 -51.52 19.55 -24.84
CA GLY A 425 -50.55 19.35 -25.92
C GLY A 425 -49.16 18.99 -25.41
N GLY A 426 -48.75 17.72 -25.55
CA GLY A 426 -47.42 17.23 -25.17
C GLY A 426 -46.35 17.47 -26.24
N SER A 427 -45.08 17.33 -25.86
CA SER A 427 -43.95 16.90 -26.72
C SER A 427 -42.71 16.66 -25.85
N SER A 428 -42.09 15.49 -26.03
CA SER A 428 -40.88 14.99 -25.38
C SER A 428 -39.62 15.49 -26.09
N SER A 429 -38.64 15.98 -25.33
CA SER A 429 -37.31 16.36 -25.83
C SER A 429 -36.31 15.22 -25.65
N ASN A 430 -35.75 14.70 -26.74
CA ASN A 430 -34.52 13.91 -26.72
C ASN A 430 -33.34 14.88 -26.85
N ILE A 431 -32.39 14.78 -25.92
CA ILE A 431 -31.10 15.48 -25.96
C ILE A 431 -30.03 14.41 -26.19
N ASP A 432 -29.20 14.70 -27.18
CA ASP A 432 -28.18 13.82 -27.77
C ASP A 432 -27.18 13.25 -26.76
N ASP A 433 -27.03 11.92 -26.83
CA ASP A 433 -26.14 11.08 -26.00
C ASP A 433 -24.68 11.01 -26.51
N ASP A 434 -24.29 11.83 -27.50
CA ASP A 434 -23.02 11.65 -28.21
C ASP A 434 -21.82 12.37 -27.57
N GLU A 435 -22.04 13.27 -26.60
CA GLU A 435 -20.96 13.97 -25.89
C GLU A 435 -20.50 13.26 -24.60
N LYS A 436 -21.20 12.18 -24.21
CA LYS A 436 -20.89 11.38 -23.01
C LYS A 436 -19.85 10.28 -23.24
N MET A 437 -19.44 10.03 -24.49
CA MET A 437 -18.51 8.94 -24.85
C MET A 437 -17.02 9.32 -24.89
N LYS A 438 -16.64 10.60 -24.66
CA LYS A 438 -15.22 11.02 -24.75
C LYS A 438 -14.52 11.29 -23.41
N LEU A 439 -15.20 11.13 -22.28
CA LEU A 439 -14.61 11.32 -20.93
C LEU A 439 -14.48 10.04 -20.12
N THR A 440 -14.89 8.89 -20.67
CA THR A 440 -15.01 7.60 -19.96
C THR A 440 -13.85 6.63 -20.19
N SER A 441 -12.69 7.06 -20.71
CA SER A 441 -11.64 6.12 -21.16
C SER A 441 -10.48 5.87 -20.20
N VAL A 442 -10.41 6.49 -19.02
CA VAL A 442 -9.22 6.30 -18.15
C VAL A 442 -9.40 5.17 -17.14
N LEU A 443 -10.62 4.74 -16.86
CA LEU A 443 -10.88 3.65 -15.91
C LEU A 443 -12.14 2.88 -16.32
N ASN A 444 -12.01 1.94 -17.26
CA ASN A 444 -12.94 0.80 -17.31
C ASN A 444 -12.58 -0.12 -16.13
N LEU A 445 -12.93 0.33 -14.92
CA LEU A 445 -12.89 -0.40 -13.65
C LEU A 445 -14.13 -1.27 -13.50
#